data_AF-A0A1G3QMR3-F1
#
_entry.id   AF-A0A1G3QMR3-F1
#
_cell.length_a   1.000
_cell.length_b   1.000
_cell.length_c   1.000
_cell.angle_alpha   90.00
_cell.angle_beta   90.00
_cell.angle_gamma   90.00
#
_symmetry.space_group_name_H-M   'P 1'
#
loop_
_entity.id
_entity.type
_entity.pdbx_description
1 polymer ?
#
loop_
_entity_poly.entity_id
_entity_poly.type
_entity_poly.pdbx_seq_one_letter_code
_entity_poly.pdbx_strand_id
1 'polypeptide(L)'
;MTDRERFVAVVRGEPCDYVPIFGFHGAPGVSAGCMQKTYDRLRATGMPDVGGCWDLGGEPVNLEGWYRYWGTTGPIDPGFFPAEPARGIASERRIEGGFEIIEYESGARTRQVIDNDITYSMPDFQVYHVRDRASWKFYRDRMSPGPRWPADRIEAACRPLDSRTRPLVIHGGSTWGTIRDDLMGPQNACTVLYDDPALAREIVEWEDWIRREYRFPLWSVSGQRPCSAARTTATEAA
;
A
#
# COMPACT_ATOMS: atom_id res chain seq x y z
N MET A 1 -22.54 -14.81 11.59
CA MET A 1 -21.29 -14.11 11.95
C MET A 1 -20.94 -13.11 10.85
N THR A 2 -20.25 -12.02 11.17
CA THR A 2 -19.62 -11.13 10.17
C THR A 2 -18.27 -11.68 9.74
N ASP A 3 -17.70 -11.22 8.63
CA ASP A 3 -16.37 -11.65 8.18
C ASP A 3 -15.27 -11.24 9.18
N ARG A 4 -15.46 -10.11 9.87
CA ARG A 4 -14.62 -9.71 10.99
C ARG A 4 -14.69 -10.71 12.15
N GLU A 5 -15.89 -11.13 12.55
CA GLU A 5 -16.07 -12.13 13.61
C GLU A 5 -15.44 -13.47 13.24
N ARG A 6 -15.63 -13.92 11.99
CA ARG A 6 -15.00 -15.14 11.47
C ARG A 6 -13.49 -15.04 11.47
N PHE A 7 -12.93 -13.92 10.99
CA PHE A 7 -11.49 -13.69 11.00
C PHE A 7 -10.92 -13.76 12.43
N VAL A 8 -11.57 -13.11 13.40
CA VAL A 8 -11.16 -13.16 14.81
C VAL A 8 -11.23 -14.58 15.37
N ALA A 9 -12.31 -15.32 15.09
CA ALA A 9 -12.45 -16.71 15.53
C ALA A 9 -11.34 -17.59 14.96
N VAL A 10 -11.07 -17.51 13.65
CA VAL A 10 -10.00 -18.26 12.98
C VAL A 10 -8.64 -17.97 13.59
N VAL A 11 -8.28 -16.69 13.79
CA VAL A 11 -6.98 -16.30 14.38
C VAL A 11 -6.83 -16.80 15.82
N ARG A 12 -7.93 -16.96 16.55
CA ARG A 12 -7.94 -17.47 17.93
C ARG A 12 -8.06 -18.99 18.02
N GLY A 13 -8.25 -19.69 16.91
CA GLY A 13 -8.54 -21.13 16.92
C GLY A 13 -9.91 -21.48 17.48
N GLU A 14 -10.86 -20.54 17.44
CA GLU A 14 -12.25 -20.72 17.86
C GLU A 14 -13.10 -21.27 16.69
N PRO A 15 -14.21 -21.98 16.97
CA PRO A 15 -15.13 -22.40 15.92
C PRO A 15 -15.74 -21.23 15.15
N CYS A 16 -15.91 -21.40 13.84
CA CYS A 16 -16.65 -20.48 12.97
C CYS A 16 -17.60 -21.27 12.06
N ASP A 17 -18.61 -20.59 11.50
CA ASP A 17 -19.58 -21.18 10.58
C ASP A 17 -18.96 -21.56 9.22
N TYR A 18 -17.98 -20.80 8.74
CA TYR A 18 -17.04 -21.19 7.68
C TYR A 18 -15.75 -20.36 7.76
N VAL A 19 -14.69 -20.86 7.14
CA VAL A 19 -13.42 -20.12 7.01
C VAL A 19 -13.49 -19.22 5.77
N PRO A 20 -13.47 -17.88 5.93
CA PRO A 20 -13.50 -16.97 4.79
C PRO A 20 -12.24 -17.08 3.94
N ILE A 21 -12.42 -17.14 2.61
CA ILE A 21 -11.32 -17.09 1.65
C ILE A 21 -10.98 -15.62 1.42
N PHE A 22 -9.97 -15.14 2.13
CA PHE A 22 -9.48 -13.76 1.99
C PHE A 22 -8.56 -13.63 0.78
N GLY A 23 -8.90 -12.72 -0.12
CA GLY A 23 -7.96 -12.20 -1.09
C GLY A 23 -7.10 -11.10 -0.51
N PHE A 24 -5.81 -11.14 -0.86
CA PHE A 24 -4.85 -10.11 -0.52
C PHE A 24 -4.41 -9.37 -1.78
N HIS A 25 -4.27 -8.05 -1.67
CA HIS A 25 -3.69 -7.22 -2.71
C HIS A 25 -2.29 -7.73 -3.11
N GLY A 26 -2.06 -7.91 -4.41
CA GLY A 26 -0.79 -8.38 -4.98
C GLY A 26 -0.79 -9.83 -5.49
N ALA A 27 -1.83 -10.62 -5.21
CA ALA A 27 -2.09 -11.89 -5.88
C ALA A 27 -3.21 -11.70 -6.92
N PRO A 28 -2.91 -11.24 -8.16
CA PRO A 28 -3.92 -11.07 -9.20
C PRO A 28 -4.66 -12.40 -9.43
N GLY A 29 -6.00 -12.37 -9.39
CA GLY A 29 -6.82 -13.59 -9.51
C GLY A 29 -8.22 -13.44 -8.92
N VAL A 30 -8.82 -14.55 -8.50
CA VAL A 30 -10.20 -14.62 -7.93
C VAL A 30 -10.40 -13.84 -6.63
N SER A 31 -9.33 -13.28 -6.07
CA SER A 31 -9.27 -12.89 -4.67
C SER A 31 -9.64 -11.42 -4.41
N ALA A 32 -9.34 -10.48 -5.32
CA ALA A 32 -9.60 -9.05 -5.12
C ALA A 32 -9.81 -8.27 -6.43
N GLY A 33 -10.59 -8.83 -7.37
CA GLY A 33 -10.75 -8.25 -8.70
C GLY A 33 -9.63 -8.64 -9.66
N CYS A 34 -9.71 -8.16 -10.91
CA CYS A 34 -8.66 -8.39 -11.91
C CYS A 34 -8.52 -7.22 -12.89
N MET A 35 -7.37 -7.16 -13.57
CA MET A 35 -7.06 -6.12 -14.57
C MET A 35 -8.06 -6.13 -15.71
N GLN A 36 -8.38 -4.97 -16.29
CA GLN A 36 -9.35 -4.83 -17.39
C GLN A 36 -9.13 -5.84 -18.52
N LYS A 37 -7.90 -6.05 -19.00
CA LYS A 37 -7.66 -7.05 -20.06
C LYS A 37 -8.04 -8.48 -19.65
N THR A 38 -7.84 -8.85 -18.38
CA THR A 38 -8.25 -10.15 -17.85
C THR A 38 -9.76 -10.20 -17.65
N TYR A 39 -10.35 -9.12 -17.14
CA TYR A 39 -11.78 -8.98 -16.94
C TYR A 39 -12.56 -9.16 -18.24
N ASP A 40 -12.15 -8.46 -19.31
CA ASP A 40 -12.75 -8.55 -20.63
C ASP A 40 -12.65 -9.95 -21.22
N ARG A 41 -11.51 -10.62 -21.02
CA ARG A 41 -11.33 -12.02 -21.45
C ARG A 41 -12.28 -12.96 -20.72
N LEU A 42 -12.46 -12.81 -19.41
CA LEU A 42 -13.41 -13.62 -18.63
C LEU A 42 -14.86 -13.36 -19.06
N ARG A 43 -15.21 -12.11 -19.37
CA ARG A 43 -16.54 -11.79 -19.91
C ARG A 43 -16.76 -12.41 -21.29
N ALA A 44 -15.74 -12.44 -22.14
CA ALA A 44 -15.80 -13.12 -23.43
C ALA A 44 -16.01 -14.64 -23.30
N THR A 45 -15.63 -15.26 -22.16
CA THR A 45 -15.94 -16.67 -21.87
C THR A 45 -17.32 -16.89 -21.22
N GLY A 46 -18.14 -15.83 -21.09
CA GLY A 46 -19.50 -15.91 -20.53
C GLY A 46 -19.63 -15.51 -19.06
N MET A 47 -18.58 -14.97 -18.42
CA MET A 47 -18.71 -14.40 -17.09
C MET A 47 -19.67 -13.18 -17.12
N PRO A 48 -20.68 -13.12 -16.23
CA PRO A 48 -21.54 -11.94 -16.13
C PRO A 48 -20.75 -10.71 -15.67
N ASP A 49 -21.34 -9.53 -15.85
CA ASP A 49 -20.80 -8.31 -15.26
C ASP A 49 -20.98 -8.33 -13.74
N VAL A 50 -19.89 -8.53 -13.02
CA VAL A 50 -19.88 -8.63 -11.55
C VAL A 50 -19.08 -7.51 -10.88
N GLY A 51 -18.69 -6.47 -11.63
CA GLY A 51 -17.70 -5.49 -11.15
C GLY A 51 -16.33 -6.12 -10.87
N GLY A 52 -15.53 -5.53 -9.98
CA GLY A 52 -14.20 -6.04 -9.64
C GLY A 52 -13.12 -5.84 -10.70
N CYS A 53 -13.38 -5.00 -11.70
CA CYS A 53 -12.38 -4.61 -12.68
C CYS A 53 -11.57 -3.42 -12.15
N TRP A 54 -10.24 -3.49 -12.25
CA TRP A 54 -9.33 -2.43 -11.80
C TRP A 54 -8.29 -2.05 -12.85
N ASP A 55 -7.80 -0.82 -12.72
CA ASP A 55 -6.63 -0.26 -13.39
C ASP A 55 -5.69 0.34 -12.31
N LEU A 56 -4.41 0.56 -12.64
CA LEU A 56 -3.42 1.03 -11.66
C LEU A 56 -3.59 2.51 -11.24
N GLY A 57 -4.55 3.24 -11.83
CA GLY A 57 -4.73 4.68 -11.61
C GLY A 57 -6.18 5.15 -11.43
N GLY A 58 -7.15 4.25 -11.42
CA GLY A 58 -8.56 4.60 -11.35
C GLY A 58 -9.15 4.59 -9.95
N GLU A 59 -10.47 4.78 -9.94
CA GLU A 59 -11.30 4.91 -8.74
C GLU A 59 -11.38 3.59 -7.94
N PRO A 60 -11.76 3.66 -6.64
CA PRO A 60 -12.01 2.49 -5.82
C PRO A 60 -12.97 1.51 -6.50
N VAL A 61 -12.51 0.27 -6.64
CA VAL A 61 -13.19 -0.77 -7.38
C VAL A 61 -14.36 -1.31 -6.56
N ASN A 62 -15.54 -1.44 -7.17
CA ASN A 62 -16.63 -2.17 -6.53
C ASN A 62 -16.33 -3.68 -6.53
N LEU A 63 -15.82 -4.17 -5.40
CA LEU A 63 -15.43 -5.58 -5.23
C LEU A 63 -16.57 -6.48 -4.73
N GLU A 64 -17.73 -5.93 -4.33
CA GLU A 64 -18.80 -6.74 -3.71
C GLU A 64 -19.39 -7.78 -4.67
N GLY A 65 -19.63 -7.41 -5.92
CA GLY A 65 -20.10 -8.36 -6.92
C GLY A 65 -19.07 -9.45 -7.24
N TRP A 66 -17.79 -9.06 -7.29
CA TRP A 66 -16.67 -9.98 -7.52
C TRP A 66 -16.55 -11.01 -6.38
N TYR A 67 -16.57 -10.54 -5.14
CA TYR A 67 -16.57 -11.38 -3.94
C TYR A 67 -17.73 -12.39 -3.94
N ARG A 68 -18.94 -11.93 -4.25
CA ARG A 68 -20.11 -12.82 -4.32
C ARG A 68 -19.99 -13.87 -5.42
N TYR A 69 -19.48 -13.49 -6.59
CA TYR A 69 -19.35 -14.39 -7.73
C TYR A 69 -18.31 -15.49 -7.48
N TRP A 70 -17.16 -15.13 -6.91
CA TRP A 70 -16.06 -16.07 -6.65
C TRP A 70 -16.12 -16.75 -5.27
N GLY A 71 -17.07 -16.36 -4.41
CA GLY A 71 -17.15 -16.88 -3.04
C GLY A 71 -15.97 -16.44 -2.17
N THR A 72 -15.40 -15.27 -2.46
CA THR A 72 -14.25 -14.71 -1.76
C THR A 72 -14.65 -13.49 -0.92
N THR A 73 -13.76 -13.00 -0.07
CA THR A 73 -13.90 -11.73 0.65
C THR A 73 -12.53 -11.08 0.77
N GLY A 74 -12.47 -9.85 1.26
CA GLY A 74 -11.22 -9.09 1.40
C GLY A 74 -11.21 -8.24 2.67
N PRO A 75 -10.03 -7.80 3.11
CA PRO A 75 -9.96 -6.77 4.13
C PRO A 75 -10.49 -5.44 3.59
N ILE A 76 -10.68 -4.49 4.48
CA ILE A 76 -10.80 -3.07 4.12
C ILE A 76 -9.52 -2.34 4.54
N ASP A 77 -9.18 -1.30 3.80
CA ASP A 77 -8.12 -0.36 4.15
C ASP A 77 -8.70 0.90 4.82
N PRO A 78 -7.90 1.64 5.60
CA PRO A 78 -8.36 2.90 6.21
C PRO A 78 -8.73 3.94 5.15
N GLY A 79 -8.17 3.86 3.94
CA GLY A 79 -8.44 4.82 2.86
C GLY A 79 -7.78 6.20 3.06
N PHE A 80 -6.87 6.34 4.03
CA PHE A 80 -6.13 7.58 4.27
C PHE A 80 -4.73 7.31 4.82
N PHE A 81 -3.85 8.30 4.68
CA PHE A 81 -2.56 8.39 5.37
C PHE A 81 -2.60 9.64 6.27
N PRO A 82 -2.28 9.56 7.58
CA PRO A 82 -2.55 10.64 8.54
C PRO A 82 -1.50 11.77 8.50
N ALA A 83 -1.16 12.24 7.32
CA ALA A 83 -0.24 13.34 7.08
C ALA A 83 -0.62 14.09 5.80
N GLU A 84 -0.16 15.33 5.70
CA GLU A 84 -0.15 16.01 4.41
C GLU A 84 0.72 15.24 3.40
N PRO A 85 0.35 15.23 2.11
CA PRO A 85 1.05 14.43 1.11
C PRO A 85 2.51 14.87 0.99
N ALA A 86 3.37 13.91 0.65
CA ALA A 86 4.75 14.22 0.27
C ALA A 86 4.77 15.12 -0.98
N ARG A 87 5.87 15.86 -1.18
CA ARG A 87 6.04 16.70 -2.37
C ARG A 87 5.98 15.89 -3.67
N GLY A 88 6.39 14.62 -3.59
CA GLY A 88 6.41 13.71 -4.72
C GLY A 88 7.58 13.98 -5.67
N ILE A 89 7.71 13.08 -6.64
CA ILE A 89 8.73 13.12 -7.70
C ILE A 89 7.99 13.26 -9.02
N ALA A 90 8.28 14.31 -9.77
CA ALA A 90 7.70 14.49 -11.09
C ALA A 90 8.19 13.39 -12.06
N SER A 91 7.37 13.05 -13.04
CA SER A 91 7.75 12.14 -14.11
C SER A 91 7.18 12.58 -15.45
N GLU A 92 7.89 12.25 -16.51
CA GLU A 92 7.46 12.43 -17.89
C GLU A 92 7.31 11.06 -18.55
N ARG A 93 6.35 10.95 -19.46
CA ARG A 93 6.06 9.71 -20.19
C ARG A 93 6.14 9.95 -21.68
N ARG A 94 6.72 9.02 -22.41
CA ARG A 94 6.77 9.03 -23.88
C ARG A 94 6.73 7.62 -24.45
N ILE A 95 6.32 7.51 -25.71
CA ILE A 95 6.36 6.25 -26.45
C ILE A 95 7.64 6.16 -27.27
N GLU A 96 8.41 5.09 -27.08
CA GLU A 96 9.68 4.84 -27.77
C GLU A 96 9.78 3.35 -28.10
N GLY A 97 9.93 3.01 -29.39
CA GLY A 97 10.13 1.62 -29.83
C GLY A 97 8.98 0.66 -29.46
N GLY A 98 7.75 1.16 -29.34
CA GLY A 98 6.57 0.35 -28.94
C GLY A 98 6.41 0.15 -27.43
N PHE A 99 7.21 0.84 -26.61
CA PHE A 99 7.12 0.84 -25.16
C PHE A 99 6.81 2.23 -24.64
N GLU A 100 6.18 2.29 -23.46
CA GLU A 100 6.12 3.52 -22.68
C GLU A 100 7.39 3.64 -21.83
N ILE A 101 8.08 4.77 -21.96
CA ILE A 101 9.24 5.13 -21.17
C ILE A 101 8.80 6.19 -20.16
N ILE A 102 9.07 5.92 -18.88
CA ILE A 102 8.81 6.82 -17.76
C ILE A 102 10.16 7.28 -17.22
N GLU A 103 10.39 8.59 -17.26
CA GLU A 103 11.58 9.23 -16.69
C GLU A 103 11.17 10.11 -15.51
N TYR A 104 11.89 9.96 -14.40
CA TYR A 104 11.57 10.66 -13.16
C TYR A 104 12.57 11.78 -12.93
N GLU A 105 12.14 12.84 -12.23
CA GLU A 105 13.00 13.96 -11.81
C GLU A 105 14.25 13.50 -11.02
N SER A 106 14.13 12.39 -10.31
CA SER A 106 15.24 11.73 -9.60
C SER A 106 16.31 11.11 -10.52
N GLY A 107 16.10 11.05 -11.83
CA GLY A 107 16.91 10.32 -12.80
C GLY A 107 16.61 8.82 -12.92
N ALA A 108 15.61 8.30 -12.19
CA ALA A 108 15.11 6.95 -12.40
C ALA A 108 14.46 6.83 -13.80
N ARG A 109 14.52 5.63 -14.37
CA ARG A 109 13.96 5.31 -15.69
C ARG A 109 13.35 3.92 -15.69
N THR A 110 12.11 3.86 -16.13
CA THR A 110 11.34 2.61 -16.27
C THR A 110 10.83 2.49 -17.69
N ARG A 111 10.93 1.30 -18.27
CA ARG A 111 10.30 0.93 -19.55
C ARG A 111 9.19 -0.06 -19.26
N GLN A 112 8.01 0.17 -19.82
CA GLN A 112 6.88 -0.76 -19.71
C GLN A 112 6.12 -0.91 -21.02
N VAL A 113 5.32 -1.97 -21.12
CA VAL A 113 4.41 -2.14 -22.25
C VAL A 113 3.37 -1.01 -22.27
N ILE A 114 2.86 -0.68 -23.45
CA ILE A 114 1.75 0.26 -23.57
C ILE A 114 0.51 -0.33 -22.87
N ASP A 115 -0.27 0.53 -22.23
CA ASP A 115 -1.45 0.17 -21.44
C ASP A 115 -1.12 -0.80 -20.29
N ASN A 116 0.05 -0.64 -19.66
CA ASN A 116 0.45 -1.50 -18.55
C ASN A 116 -0.46 -1.34 -17.33
N ASP A 117 -1.09 -0.17 -17.19
CA ASP A 117 -2.10 0.18 -16.20
C ASP A 117 -3.35 -0.70 -16.25
N ILE A 118 -3.66 -1.30 -17.39
CA ILE A 118 -4.78 -2.24 -17.57
C ILE A 118 -4.35 -3.67 -17.94
N THR A 119 -3.04 -3.91 -18.06
CA THR A 119 -2.45 -5.22 -18.41
C THR A 119 -1.77 -5.88 -17.23
N TYR A 120 -1.05 -5.10 -16.42
CA TYR A 120 -0.15 -5.55 -15.36
C TYR A 120 0.91 -6.55 -15.83
N SER A 121 1.85 -6.05 -16.64
CA SER A 121 3.12 -6.70 -16.96
C SER A 121 4.24 -6.11 -16.11
N MET A 122 5.21 -6.94 -15.71
CA MET A 122 6.35 -6.46 -14.93
C MET A 122 7.16 -5.45 -15.76
N PRO A 123 7.33 -4.20 -15.28
CA PRO A 123 8.18 -3.23 -15.97
C PRO A 123 9.65 -3.64 -15.99
N ASP A 124 10.37 -3.10 -16.96
CA ASP A 124 11.83 -3.12 -17.02
C ASP A 124 12.37 -1.86 -16.33
N PHE A 125 12.81 -2.02 -15.08
CA PHE A 125 13.42 -0.97 -14.28
C PHE A 125 14.89 -0.82 -14.68
N GLN A 126 15.19 0.22 -15.45
CA GLN A 126 16.51 0.41 -16.05
C GLN A 126 17.43 1.22 -15.14
N VAL A 127 16.87 2.21 -14.45
CA VAL A 127 17.58 3.03 -13.45
C VAL A 127 16.65 3.27 -12.28
N TYR A 128 17.13 2.98 -11.08
CA TYR A 128 16.37 3.16 -9.84
C TYR A 128 16.54 4.55 -9.24
N HIS A 129 15.64 4.90 -8.31
CA HIS A 129 15.60 6.21 -7.65
C HIS A 129 16.83 6.52 -6.81
N VAL A 130 17.37 5.51 -6.12
CA VAL A 130 18.49 5.62 -5.19
C VAL A 130 19.65 4.78 -5.70
N ARG A 131 20.75 5.45 -6.01
CA ARG A 131 21.98 4.87 -6.56
C ARG A 131 23.18 5.12 -5.65
N ASP A 132 23.07 6.16 -4.83
CA ASP A 132 24.10 6.70 -3.96
C ASP A 132 23.44 7.57 -2.87
N ARG A 133 24.26 8.15 -1.98
CA ARG A 133 23.80 9.03 -0.90
C ARG A 133 23.13 10.32 -1.39
N ALA A 134 23.55 10.86 -2.54
CA ALA A 134 23.00 12.12 -3.06
C ALA A 134 21.58 11.91 -3.59
N SER A 135 21.38 10.84 -4.36
CA SER A 135 20.08 10.40 -4.86
C SER A 135 19.16 9.94 -3.73
N TRP A 136 19.69 9.29 -2.68
CA TRP A 136 18.93 9.03 -1.46
C TRP A 136 18.41 10.31 -0.80
N LYS A 137 19.30 11.29 -0.57
CA LYS A 137 18.91 12.57 0.02
C LYS A 137 17.81 13.25 -0.82
N PHE A 138 17.97 13.29 -2.14
CA PHE A 138 16.94 13.82 -3.03
C PHE A 138 15.60 13.07 -2.87
N TYR A 139 15.62 11.75 -2.92
CA TYR A 139 14.42 10.92 -2.81
C TYR A 139 13.73 11.16 -1.47
N ARG A 140 14.47 11.06 -0.36
CA ARG A 140 13.95 11.26 0.99
C ARG A 140 13.35 12.65 1.17
N ASP A 141 14.02 13.70 0.70
CA ASP A 141 13.55 15.08 0.80
C ASP A 141 12.24 15.30 0.00
N ARG A 142 11.96 14.48 -1.04
CA ARG A 142 10.73 14.56 -1.86
C ARG A 142 9.61 13.65 -1.39
N MET A 143 9.94 12.48 -0.87
CA MET A 143 8.98 11.41 -0.56
C MET A 143 8.66 11.32 0.93
N SER A 144 9.34 12.07 1.80
CA SER A 144 8.95 12.20 3.20
C SER A 144 7.55 12.83 3.28
N PRO A 145 6.62 12.26 4.06
CA PRO A 145 5.31 12.85 4.28
C PRO A 145 5.42 14.27 4.83
N GLY A 146 4.41 15.09 4.53
CA GLY A 146 4.28 16.42 5.10
C GLY A 146 3.89 16.37 6.60
N PRO A 147 3.48 17.53 7.15
CA PRO A 147 3.04 17.61 8.54
C PRO A 147 1.96 16.58 8.87
N ARG A 148 2.08 15.94 10.04
CA ARG A 148 1.07 15.03 10.55
C ARG A 148 -0.25 15.77 10.78
N TRP A 149 -1.37 15.09 10.50
CA TRP A 149 -2.68 15.65 10.80
C TRP A 149 -2.91 15.82 12.31
N PRO A 150 -3.70 16.83 12.73
CA PRO A 150 -4.20 16.93 14.09
C PRO A 150 -4.98 15.67 14.53
N ALA A 151 -4.93 15.33 15.82
CA ALA A 151 -5.50 14.09 16.36
C ALA A 151 -7.02 13.98 16.14
N ASP A 152 -7.75 15.09 16.22
CA ASP A 152 -9.20 15.16 15.97
C ASP A 152 -9.55 14.86 14.51
N ARG A 153 -8.73 15.30 13.55
CA ARG A 153 -8.88 14.95 12.13
C ARG A 153 -8.64 13.45 11.90
N ILE A 154 -7.63 12.88 12.55
CA ILE A 154 -7.34 11.44 12.47
C ILE A 154 -8.52 10.64 13.05
N GLU A 155 -9.04 11.03 14.21
CA GLU A 155 -10.18 10.38 14.85
C GLU A 155 -11.44 10.47 13.98
N ALA A 156 -11.71 11.62 13.37
CA ALA A 156 -12.82 11.79 12.45
C ALA A 156 -12.70 10.87 11.22
N ALA A 157 -11.49 10.66 10.70
CA ALA A 157 -11.23 9.74 9.60
C ALA A 157 -11.35 8.26 10.03
N CYS A 158 -11.05 7.91 11.28
CA CYS A 158 -11.21 6.56 11.82
C CYS A 158 -12.66 6.18 12.09
N ARG A 159 -13.53 7.14 12.48
CA ARG A 159 -14.91 6.86 12.93
C ARG A 159 -15.75 5.96 12.00
N PRO A 160 -15.71 6.10 10.66
CA PRO A 160 -16.45 5.18 9.78
C PRO A 160 -16.00 3.72 9.87
N LEU A 161 -14.78 3.46 10.36
CA LEU A 161 -14.21 2.12 10.47
C LEU A 161 -14.68 1.36 11.72
N ASP A 162 -15.32 2.04 12.68
CA ASP A 162 -15.78 1.42 13.94
C ASP A 162 -16.92 0.42 13.73
N SER A 163 -17.78 0.68 12.75
CA SER A 163 -18.92 -0.17 12.39
C SER A 163 -18.59 -1.21 11.31
N ARG A 164 -17.30 -1.42 11.00
CA ARG A 164 -16.86 -2.35 9.95
C ARG A 164 -17.28 -3.80 10.23
N THR A 165 -17.68 -4.49 9.16
CA THR A 165 -18.02 -5.92 9.16
C THR A 165 -16.90 -6.81 8.62
N ARG A 166 -15.82 -6.22 8.12
CA ARG A 166 -14.63 -6.88 7.57
C ARG A 166 -13.37 -6.52 8.37
N PRO A 167 -12.32 -7.35 8.35
CA PRO A 167 -11.05 -7.00 9.00
C PRO A 167 -10.47 -5.73 8.37
N LEU A 168 -9.91 -4.86 9.21
CA LEU A 168 -9.15 -3.69 8.78
C LEU A 168 -7.69 -4.09 8.63
N VAL A 169 -7.10 -3.80 7.48
CA VAL A 169 -5.67 -3.97 7.22
C VAL A 169 -5.02 -2.60 7.17
N ILE A 170 -3.79 -2.52 7.67
CA ILE A 170 -2.94 -1.35 7.53
C ILE A 170 -1.62 -1.86 6.98
N HIS A 171 -1.27 -1.41 5.78
CA HIS A 171 -0.03 -1.82 5.14
C HIS A 171 1.18 -1.42 6.00
N GLY A 172 2.01 -2.38 6.39
CA GLY A 172 3.24 -2.14 7.15
C GLY A 172 4.41 -1.64 6.29
N GLY A 173 4.32 -1.80 4.97
CA GLY A 173 5.47 -1.66 4.09
C GLY A 173 6.43 -2.84 4.21
N SER A 174 7.60 -2.74 3.60
CA SER A 174 8.64 -3.76 3.66
C SER A 174 9.95 -3.14 4.15
N THR A 175 10.75 -3.88 4.92
CA THR A 175 12.09 -3.41 5.29
C THR A 175 13.05 -3.61 4.13
N TRP A 176 13.22 -4.87 3.73
CA TRP A 176 14.10 -5.24 2.63
C TRP A 176 13.51 -4.91 1.26
N GLY A 177 12.21 -5.10 1.08
CA GLY A 177 11.52 -4.81 -0.18
C GLY A 177 11.62 -3.35 -0.57
N THR A 178 11.62 -2.42 0.40
CA THR A 178 11.80 -1.00 0.07
C THR A 178 13.21 -0.70 -0.44
N ILE A 179 14.26 -1.28 0.15
CA ILE A 179 15.61 -1.13 -0.41
C ILE A 179 15.69 -1.78 -1.81
N ARG A 180 15.17 -3.00 -1.96
CA ARG A 180 15.30 -3.84 -3.15
C ARG A 180 14.44 -3.38 -4.33
N ASP A 181 13.15 -3.21 -4.13
CA ASP A 181 12.16 -3.03 -5.20
C ASP A 181 11.89 -1.54 -5.45
N ASP A 182 11.73 -0.76 -4.38
CA ASP A 182 11.27 0.63 -4.50
C ASP A 182 12.42 1.60 -4.79
N LEU A 183 13.62 1.33 -4.24
CA LEU A 183 14.69 2.34 -4.17
C LEU A 183 15.93 2.04 -4.99
N MET A 184 16.54 0.86 -4.85
CA MET A 184 17.89 0.62 -5.37
C MET A 184 17.97 -0.44 -6.47
N GLY A 185 16.98 -1.31 -6.56
CA GLY A 185 17.04 -2.49 -7.42
C GLY A 185 17.77 -3.65 -6.76
N PRO A 186 17.57 -4.88 -7.25
CA PRO A 186 18.08 -6.10 -6.61
C PRO A 186 19.61 -6.13 -6.50
N GLN A 187 20.32 -5.67 -7.54
CA GLN A 187 21.78 -5.68 -7.54
C GLN A 187 22.36 -4.73 -6.48
N ASN A 188 21.98 -3.45 -6.54
CA ASN A 188 22.52 -2.45 -5.61
C ASN A 188 22.03 -2.69 -4.17
N ALA A 189 20.81 -3.18 -3.98
CA ALA A 189 20.31 -3.56 -2.67
C ALA A 189 21.17 -4.66 -2.03
N CYS A 190 21.59 -5.66 -2.81
CA CYS A 190 22.46 -6.73 -2.32
C CYS A 190 23.87 -6.24 -1.96
N THR A 191 24.41 -5.26 -2.69
CA THR A 191 25.78 -4.78 -2.46
C THR A 191 25.87 -3.64 -1.45
N VAL A 192 24.83 -2.79 -1.30
CA VAL A 192 24.85 -1.66 -0.36
C VAL A 192 25.08 -2.10 1.09
N LEU A 193 24.65 -3.31 1.46
CA LEU A 193 24.90 -3.86 2.80
C LEU A 193 26.40 -4.05 3.11
N TYR A 194 27.23 -4.20 2.08
CA TYR A 194 28.68 -4.33 2.19
C TYR A 194 29.38 -3.00 1.90
N ASP A 195 28.99 -2.34 0.81
CA ASP A 195 29.68 -1.16 0.29
C ASP A 195 29.36 0.11 1.09
N ASP A 196 28.11 0.25 1.56
CA ASP A 196 27.67 1.38 2.39
C ASP A 196 26.54 0.96 3.37
N PRO A 197 26.87 0.16 4.40
CA PRO A 197 25.88 -0.29 5.39
C PRO A 197 25.26 0.84 6.20
N ALA A 198 25.83 2.04 6.17
CA ALA A 198 25.25 3.21 6.81
C ALA A 198 24.09 3.77 5.96
N LEU A 199 24.23 3.83 4.63
CA LEU A 199 23.12 4.21 3.74
C LEU A 199 21.94 3.24 3.88
N ALA A 200 22.20 1.93 3.90
CA ALA A 200 21.14 0.94 4.09
C ALA A 200 20.39 1.14 5.43
N ARG A 201 21.11 1.45 6.50
CA ARG A 201 20.52 1.77 7.81
C ARG A 201 19.67 3.03 7.77
N GLU A 202 20.15 4.10 7.14
CA GLU A 202 19.39 5.35 7.00
C GLU A 202 18.05 5.14 6.28
N ILE A 203 18.02 4.29 5.24
CA ILE A 203 16.78 3.95 4.52
C ILE A 203 15.80 3.21 5.43
N VAL A 204 16.30 2.20 6.18
CA VAL A 204 15.47 1.42 7.12
C VAL A 204 14.95 2.30 8.26
N GLU A 205 15.78 3.18 8.80
CA GLU A 205 15.41 4.11 9.87
C GLU A 205 14.34 5.11 9.39
N TRP A 206 14.43 5.60 8.16
CA TRP A 206 13.41 6.46 7.57
C TRP A 206 12.06 5.74 7.43
N GLU A 207 12.08 4.49 6.96
CA GLU A 207 10.88 3.65 6.89
C GLU A 207 10.30 3.33 8.27
N ASP A 208 11.14 3.02 9.26
CA ASP A 208 10.72 2.78 10.65
C ASP A 208 10.10 4.03 11.27
N TRP A 209 10.70 5.21 11.04
CA TRP A 209 10.13 6.49 11.44
C TRP A 209 8.73 6.70 10.85
N ILE A 210 8.53 6.48 9.55
CA ILE A 210 7.21 6.58 8.91
C ILE A 210 6.19 5.66 9.60
N ARG A 211 6.58 4.42 9.88
CA ARG A 211 5.69 3.43 10.50
C ARG A 211 5.30 3.85 11.92
N ARG A 212 6.27 4.23 12.75
CA ARG A 212 6.05 4.64 14.15
C ARG A 212 5.22 5.90 14.24
N GLU A 213 5.47 6.87 13.39
CA GLU A 213 4.81 8.17 13.47
C GLU A 213 3.40 8.13 12.89
N TYR A 214 3.20 7.45 11.76
CA TYR A 214 1.94 7.55 11.00
C TYR A 214 1.11 6.28 10.98
N ARG A 215 1.69 5.08 11.10
CA ARG A 215 0.95 3.82 10.93
C ARG A 215 0.61 3.14 12.24
N PHE A 216 1.59 2.99 13.15
CA PHE A 216 1.39 2.30 14.43
C PHE A 216 0.33 2.95 15.32
N PRO A 217 0.17 4.29 15.36
CA PRO A 217 -0.90 4.89 16.14
C PRO A 217 -2.30 4.44 15.68
N LEU A 218 -2.48 4.17 14.38
CA LEU A 218 -3.75 3.67 13.84
C LEU A 218 -4.09 2.26 14.33
N TRP A 219 -3.09 1.45 14.69
CA TRP A 219 -3.31 0.13 15.32
C TRP A 219 -3.87 0.26 16.73
N SER A 220 -3.37 1.22 17.51
CA SER A 220 -3.82 1.45 18.89
C SER A 220 -5.20 2.09 19.00
N VAL A 221 -5.64 2.84 17.98
CA VAL A 221 -6.98 3.46 17.93
C VAL A 221 -8.03 2.44 17.47
N SER A 222 -7.69 1.55 16.55
CA SER A 222 -8.63 0.55 15.98
C SER A 222 -8.77 -0.75 16.80
N GLY A 223 -7.87 -0.95 17.78
CA GLY A 223 -7.84 -2.09 18.69
C GLY A 223 -8.09 -1.67 20.14
N GLN A 224 -9.37 -1.67 20.54
CA GLN A 224 -9.81 -1.68 21.94
C GLN A 224 -9.14 -0.64 22.86
N ARG A 225 -9.75 0.54 23.05
CA ARG A 225 -9.88 1.09 24.41
C ARG A 225 -11.22 1.76 24.66
N PRO A 226 -11.80 1.56 25.87
CA PRO A 226 -12.81 2.44 26.39
C PRO A 226 -12.21 3.85 26.51
N CYS A 227 -13.04 4.83 26.22
CA CYS A 227 -12.75 6.25 26.30
C CYS A 227 -12.22 6.63 27.70
N SER A 228 -10.89 6.75 27.87
CA SER A 228 -10.20 7.65 28.82
C SER A 228 -8.71 7.31 28.95
N ALA A 229 -7.83 7.97 28.19
CA ALA A 229 -6.44 8.24 28.58
C ALA A 229 -5.72 9.07 27.49
N ALA A 230 -6.18 10.30 27.30
CA ALA A 230 -5.40 11.34 26.64
C ALA A 230 -5.57 12.65 27.42
N ARG A 231 -5.18 12.61 28.70
CA ARG A 231 -4.93 13.80 29.54
C ARG A 231 -3.78 13.50 30.48
N THR A 232 -2.56 13.48 29.96
CA THR A 232 -1.30 13.70 30.70
C THR A 232 -0.23 13.75 29.61
N THR A 233 0.33 14.90 29.25
CA THR A 233 1.25 15.68 30.08
C THR A 233 1.35 17.09 29.49
N ALA A 234 0.86 18.08 30.22
CA ALA A 234 1.13 19.49 29.97
C ALA A 234 1.01 20.27 31.29
N THR A 235 1.74 19.84 32.31
CA THR A 235 2.01 20.66 33.50
C THR A 235 3.26 20.13 34.17
N GLU A 236 4.36 20.88 34.08
CA GLU A 236 5.36 21.12 35.12
C GLU A 236 6.64 21.69 34.49
N ALA A 237 6.65 23.02 34.32
CA ALA A 237 7.84 23.84 34.34
C ALA A 237 7.40 25.29 34.61
N ALA A 238 7.28 25.63 35.88
CA ALA A 238 7.34 26.98 36.42
C ALA A 238 8.20 26.91 37.69
#